data_AF-A0A7C0VW26-F1
#
_entry.id   AF-A0A7C0VW26-F1
#
_cell.length_a   1.000
_cell.length_b   1.000
_cell.length_c   1.000
_cell.angle_alpha   90.00
_cell.angle_beta   90.00
_cell.angle_gamma   90.00
#
_symmetry.space_group_name_H-M   'P 1'
#
loop_
_entity.id
_entity.type
_entity.pdbx_description
1 polymer ?
#
loop_
_entity_poly.entity_id
_entity_poly.type
_entity_poly.pdbx_seq_one_letter_code
_entity_poly.pdbx_strand_id
1 'polypeptide(L)'
;MSIQPLKRLARHLRRGIVASVVVTATSLVAVIIGLMIAGRLGGEAPAAQAISHSGPPAQLTATATDHGWGSKAIALLHADLLSGAGIRPANACGLGATSCYKCHNGTQAAAPDNKPWHVQHIPVNYSCNGCHQGNPRLMNKVIAHSGLLSDPLTNPAKACATCHTDPAKLGKYLASYKQIAEKKD
;
A
#
# COMPACT_ATOMS: atom_id res chain seq x y z
N MET A 1 37.61 23.04 48.61
CA MET A 1 36.35 23.09 47.84
C MET A 1 36.66 22.75 46.39
N SER A 2 36.20 21.60 45.87
CA SER A 2 36.64 21.06 44.56
C SER A 2 35.78 21.60 43.41
N ILE A 3 36.41 22.36 42.51
CA ILE A 3 35.79 22.98 41.31
C ILE A 3 35.72 22.05 40.09
N GLN A 4 36.07 20.76 40.26
CA GLN A 4 36.04 19.76 39.19
C GLN A 4 34.65 19.48 38.56
N PRO A 5 33.52 19.43 39.28
CA PRO A 5 32.24 19.09 38.66
C PRO A 5 31.74 20.17 37.70
N LEU A 6 31.99 21.46 38.00
CA LEU A 6 31.63 22.59 37.15
C LEU A 6 32.39 22.58 35.80
N LYS A 7 33.67 22.19 35.82
CA LYS A 7 34.49 22.07 34.60
C LYS A 7 34.10 20.89 33.70
N ARG A 8 33.45 19.85 34.24
CA ARG A 8 32.90 18.73 33.44
C ARG A 8 31.61 19.16 32.75
N LEU A 9 30.72 19.85 33.47
CA LEU A 9 29.44 20.31 32.93
C LEU A 9 29.63 21.31 31.77
N ALA A 10 30.54 22.28 31.92
CA ALA A 10 30.85 23.26 30.88
C ALA A 10 31.40 22.64 29.58
N ARG A 11 32.16 21.53 29.68
CA ARG A 11 32.67 20.80 28.51
C ARG A 11 31.59 20.02 27.77
N HIS A 12 30.62 19.45 28.48
CA HIS A 12 29.50 18.76 27.84
C HIS A 12 28.54 19.73 27.14
N LEU A 13 28.25 20.89 27.74
CA LEU A 13 27.45 21.93 27.07
C LEU A 13 28.13 22.47 25.80
N ARG A 14 29.43 22.78 25.84
CA ARG A 14 30.16 23.26 24.65
C ARG A 14 30.18 22.23 23.52
N ARG A 15 30.34 20.94 23.85
CA ARG A 15 30.31 19.86 22.83
C ARG A 15 28.92 19.68 22.21
N GLY A 16 27.85 19.79 23.00
CA GLY A 16 26.47 19.70 22.50
C GLY A 16 26.10 20.86 21.58
N ILE A 17 26.49 22.09 21.92
CA ILE A 17 26.19 23.28 21.12
C ILE A 17 26.95 23.25 19.79
N VAL A 18 28.24 22.88 19.79
CA VAL A 18 29.03 22.79 18.55
C VAL A 18 28.51 21.69 17.62
N ALA A 19 28.12 20.53 18.16
CA ALA A 19 27.52 19.47 17.35
C ALA A 19 26.18 19.89 16.71
N SER A 20 25.34 20.64 17.44
CA SER A 20 24.03 21.07 16.93
C SER A 20 24.14 22.12 15.82
N VAL A 21 25.11 23.05 15.91
CA VAL A 21 25.34 24.10 14.90
C VAL A 21 25.90 23.52 13.59
N VAL A 22 26.79 22.52 13.70
CA VAL A 22 27.39 21.86 12.52
C VAL A 22 26.34 21.09 11.71
N VAL A 23 25.41 20.38 12.38
CA VAL A 23 24.35 19.61 11.72
C VAL A 23 23.36 20.52 10.98
N THR A 24 23.01 21.68 11.53
CA THR A 24 22.09 22.63 10.88
C THR A 24 22.71 23.33 9.67
N ALA A 25 24.02 23.61 9.69
CA ALA A 25 24.70 24.28 8.58
C ALA A 25 24.85 23.37 7.35
N THR A 26 25.09 22.07 7.54
CA THR A 26 25.18 21.10 6.44
C THR A 26 23.85 20.85 5.73
N SER A 27 22.73 20.91 6.46
CA SER A 27 21.40 20.73 5.87
C SER A 27 20.96 21.91 4.99
N LEU A 28 21.35 23.14 5.34
CA LEU A 28 21.00 24.33 4.55
C LEU A 28 21.75 24.36 3.20
N VAL A 29 23.04 23.98 3.19
CA VAL A 29 23.86 23.94 1.97
C VAL A 29 23.33 22.90 0.98
N ALA A 30 22.87 21.73 1.45
CA ALA A 30 22.26 20.72 0.60
C ALA A 30 20.96 21.19 -0.07
N VAL A 31 20.12 21.96 0.65
CA VAL A 31 18.88 22.53 0.10
C VAL A 31 19.18 23.62 -0.94
N ILE A 32 20.17 24.48 -0.70
CA ILE A 32 20.56 25.52 -1.66
C ILE A 32 21.14 24.92 -2.94
N ILE A 33 21.97 23.88 -2.83
CA ILE A 33 22.50 23.15 -4.00
C ILE A 33 21.38 22.45 -4.77
N GLY A 34 20.40 21.86 -4.07
CA GLY A 34 19.21 21.26 -4.70
C GLY A 34 18.37 22.28 -5.49
N LEU A 35 18.17 23.50 -4.96
CA LEU A 35 17.43 24.55 -5.67
C LEU A 35 18.18 25.08 -6.90
N MET A 36 19.52 25.15 -6.86
CA MET A 36 20.33 25.60 -8.00
C MET A 36 20.40 24.58 -9.15
N ILE A 37 20.24 23.29 -8.84
CA ILE A 37 20.16 22.22 -9.86
C ILE A 37 18.77 22.20 -10.51
N ALA A 38 17.70 22.46 -9.75
CA ALA A 38 16.34 22.54 -10.28
C ALA A 38 16.12 23.79 -11.18
N GLY A 39 16.84 24.89 -10.92
CA GLY A 39 16.69 26.16 -11.66
C GLY A 39 17.37 26.22 -13.04
N ARG A 40 18.18 25.23 -13.44
CA ARG A 40 18.91 25.23 -14.73
C ARG A 40 18.35 24.29 -15.81
N LEU A 41 17.19 23.67 -15.57
CA LEU A 41 16.47 22.86 -16.56
C LEU A 41 15.24 23.58 -17.13
N GLY A 42 15.34 24.89 -17.35
CA GLY A 42 14.39 25.69 -18.13
C GLY A 42 14.52 25.44 -19.63
N GLY A 43 14.55 24.18 -20.05
CA GLY A 43 14.42 23.79 -21.46
C GLY A 43 12.94 23.83 -21.85
N GLU A 44 12.62 24.62 -22.86
CA GLU A 44 11.28 24.83 -23.39
C GLU A 44 10.59 23.49 -23.71
N ALA A 45 9.53 23.17 -22.97
CA ALA A 45 8.63 22.10 -23.34
C ALA A 45 7.80 22.57 -24.56
N PRO A 46 7.67 21.77 -25.64
CA PRO A 46 6.78 22.12 -26.72
C PRO A 46 5.34 22.19 -26.18
N ALA A 47 4.64 23.26 -26.53
CA ALA A 47 3.25 23.51 -26.15
C ALA A 47 2.38 22.28 -26.43
N ALA A 48 1.99 21.58 -25.37
CA ALA A 48 0.93 20.60 -25.43
C ALA A 48 -0.37 21.37 -25.73
N GLN A 49 -0.85 21.24 -26.97
CA GLN A 49 -2.15 21.76 -27.38
C GLN A 49 -3.22 21.16 -26.47
N ALA A 50 -3.80 21.99 -25.62
CA ALA A 50 -4.97 21.64 -24.82
C ALA A 50 -6.17 21.48 -25.77
N ILE A 51 -6.44 20.24 -26.19
CA ILE A 51 -7.67 19.93 -26.91
C ILE A 51 -8.80 19.89 -25.88
N SER A 52 -9.44 21.04 -25.67
CA SER A 52 -10.61 21.19 -24.82
C SER A 52 -11.82 20.56 -25.53
N HIS A 53 -12.15 19.31 -25.20
CA HIS A 53 -13.43 18.70 -25.56
C HIS A 53 -14.41 18.88 -24.40
N SER A 54 -15.03 20.05 -24.34
CA SER A 54 -16.24 20.27 -23.56
C SER A 54 -17.43 19.66 -24.30
N GLY A 55 -17.62 18.35 -24.13
CA GLY A 55 -18.84 17.62 -24.49
C GLY A 55 -19.44 16.96 -23.25
N PRO A 56 -20.78 16.79 -23.17
CA PRO A 56 -21.43 16.14 -22.03
C PRO A 56 -20.94 14.70 -21.87
N PRO A 57 -21.04 14.09 -20.65
CA PRO A 57 -20.52 12.75 -20.38
C PRO A 57 -21.42 11.70 -21.06
N ALA A 58 -21.28 11.57 -22.37
CA ALA A 58 -21.82 10.47 -23.12
C ALA A 58 -20.93 9.24 -22.85
N GLN A 59 -21.36 8.46 -21.87
CA GLN A 59 -21.35 7.01 -21.93
C GLN A 59 -20.05 6.39 -22.48
N LEU A 60 -19.04 6.28 -21.61
CA LEU A 60 -17.94 5.34 -21.77
C LEU A 60 -18.45 3.89 -21.53
N THR A 61 -19.46 3.49 -22.29
CA THR A 61 -19.73 2.08 -22.58
C THR A 61 -19.02 1.74 -23.88
N ALA A 62 -17.69 1.73 -23.85
CA ALA A 62 -16.94 0.98 -24.83
C ALA A 62 -17.00 -0.48 -24.38
N THR A 63 -17.91 -1.21 -25.02
CA THR A 63 -17.99 -2.68 -25.00
C THR A 63 -16.59 -3.27 -25.10
N ALA A 64 -16.14 -3.84 -24.00
CA ALA A 64 -14.90 -4.61 -23.91
C ALA A 64 -15.07 -5.91 -24.69
N THR A 65 -14.69 -5.91 -25.96
CA THR A 65 -14.39 -7.14 -26.71
C THR A 65 -13.29 -6.88 -27.71
N ASP A 66 -12.08 -6.58 -27.23
CA ASP A 66 -10.87 -7.04 -27.90
C ASP A 66 -9.67 -7.01 -26.95
N HIS A 67 -9.04 -8.17 -26.75
CA HIS A 67 -7.83 -8.31 -25.93
C HIS A 67 -6.58 -7.81 -26.67
N GLY A 68 -6.65 -6.63 -27.27
CA GLY A 68 -5.59 -6.00 -28.05
C GLY A 68 -4.51 -5.34 -27.19
N TRP A 69 -3.34 -5.12 -27.79
CA TRP A 69 -2.17 -4.51 -27.14
C TRP A 69 -2.46 -3.15 -26.48
N GLY A 70 -3.40 -2.37 -27.02
CA GLY A 70 -3.81 -1.08 -26.47
C GLY A 70 -4.46 -1.18 -25.08
N SER A 71 -5.27 -2.22 -24.83
CA SER A 71 -5.87 -2.46 -23.51
C SER A 71 -4.82 -2.79 -22.44
N LYS A 72 -3.77 -3.54 -22.83
CA LYS A 72 -2.62 -3.86 -21.97
C LYS A 72 -1.76 -2.63 -21.70
N ALA A 73 -1.50 -1.80 -22.71
CA ALA A 73 -0.72 -0.56 -22.56
C ALA A 73 -1.41 0.43 -21.60
N ILE A 74 -2.73 0.61 -21.72
CA ILE A 74 -3.50 1.48 -20.81
C ILE A 74 -3.53 0.91 -19.38
N ALA A 75 -3.58 -0.42 -19.22
CA ALA A 75 -3.52 -1.05 -17.90
C ALA A 75 -2.15 -0.84 -17.23
N LEU A 76 -1.05 -0.95 -17.98
CA LEU A 76 0.31 -0.71 -17.49
C LEU A 76 0.53 0.76 -17.11
N LEU A 77 0.09 1.69 -17.96
CA LEU A 77 0.19 3.14 -17.68
C LEU A 77 -0.61 3.53 -16.43
N HIS A 78 -1.82 2.97 -16.25
CA HIS A 78 -2.58 3.16 -15.01
C HIS A 78 -1.84 2.61 -13.79
N ALA A 79 -1.24 1.44 -13.89
CA ALA A 79 -0.48 0.84 -12.79
C ALA A 79 0.74 1.69 -12.40
N ASP A 80 1.47 2.24 -13.37
CA ASP A 80 2.63 3.10 -13.13
C ASP A 80 2.22 4.45 -12.52
N LEU A 81 1.16 5.09 -13.04
CA LEU A 81 0.67 6.37 -12.52
C LEU A 81 0.19 6.23 -11.06
N LEU A 82 -0.52 5.15 -10.78
CA LEU A 82 -1.01 4.84 -9.43
C LEU A 82 0.13 4.49 -8.47
N SER A 83 1.12 3.73 -8.94
CA SER A 83 2.32 3.40 -8.16
C SER A 83 3.15 4.64 -7.85
N GLY A 84 3.33 5.56 -8.81
CA GLY A 84 4.02 6.84 -8.62
C GLY A 84 3.26 7.80 -7.69
N ALA A 85 1.93 7.72 -7.67
CA ALA A 85 1.07 8.48 -6.75
C ALA A 85 0.92 7.84 -5.36
N GLY A 86 1.53 6.67 -5.10
CA GLY A 86 1.36 5.93 -3.84
C GLY A 86 -0.05 5.35 -3.63
N ILE A 87 -0.89 5.35 -4.67
CA ILE A 87 -2.25 4.82 -4.66
C ILE A 87 -2.16 3.39 -5.19
N ARG A 88 -2.44 2.37 -4.37
CA ARG A 88 -2.57 1.01 -4.92
C ARG A 88 -3.97 0.86 -5.51
N PRO A 89 -4.12 0.56 -6.82
CA PRO A 89 -5.43 0.34 -7.40
C PRO A 89 -6.19 -0.72 -6.61
N ALA A 90 -7.50 -0.50 -6.46
CA ALA A 90 -8.39 -1.55 -6.03
C ALA A 90 -8.28 -2.72 -7.01
N ASN A 91 -8.23 -3.95 -6.48
CA ASN A 91 -8.21 -5.15 -7.30
C ASN A 91 -9.55 -5.35 -8.04
N ALA A 92 -9.66 -6.42 -8.84
CA ALA A 92 -10.89 -6.77 -9.55
C ALA A 92 -12.13 -6.99 -8.65
N CYS A 93 -11.93 -7.16 -7.33
CA CYS A 93 -12.98 -7.22 -6.32
C CYS A 93 -13.26 -5.87 -5.62
N GLY A 94 -12.69 -4.76 -6.10
CA GLY A 94 -12.86 -3.43 -5.48
C GLY A 94 -12.08 -3.23 -4.18
N LEU A 95 -11.15 -4.12 -3.84
CA LEU A 95 -10.41 -4.06 -2.58
C LEU A 95 -9.01 -3.46 -2.78
N GLY A 96 -8.69 -2.41 -2.03
CA GLY A 96 -7.40 -1.72 -2.07
C GLY A 96 -6.35 -2.28 -1.11
N ALA A 97 -5.19 -1.61 -1.08
CA ALA A 97 -4.12 -1.88 -0.12
C ALA A 97 -4.59 -1.76 1.32
N THR A 98 -4.09 -2.63 2.18
CA THR A 98 -4.43 -2.66 3.60
C THR A 98 -3.24 -2.21 4.48
N SER A 99 -3.52 -1.58 5.62
CA SER A 99 -2.51 -1.29 6.65
C SER A 99 -2.03 -2.57 7.35
N CYS A 100 -2.71 -3.70 7.18
CA CYS A 100 -2.45 -4.96 7.89
C CYS A 100 -1.00 -5.44 7.73
N TYR A 101 -0.41 -5.25 6.56
CA TYR A 101 0.98 -5.60 6.26
C TYR A 101 2.01 -4.86 7.12
N LYS A 102 1.67 -3.70 7.68
CA LYS A 102 2.60 -2.96 8.55
C LYS A 102 2.91 -3.74 9.83
N CYS A 103 1.95 -4.53 10.32
CA CYS A 103 2.11 -5.38 11.50
C CYS A 103 2.39 -6.84 11.12
N HIS A 104 1.64 -7.40 10.16
CA HIS A 104 1.75 -8.79 9.70
C HIS A 104 2.87 -8.98 8.65
N ASN A 105 4.08 -8.56 9.00
CA ASN A 105 5.29 -8.67 8.18
C ASN A 105 6.27 -9.73 8.71
N GLY A 106 5.89 -10.50 9.72
CA GLY A 106 6.75 -11.47 10.39
C GLY A 106 7.59 -10.91 11.53
N THR A 107 7.59 -9.59 11.77
CA THR A 107 8.37 -8.97 12.86
C THR A 107 7.50 -8.53 14.04
N GLN A 108 6.40 -7.80 13.78
CA GLN A 108 5.48 -7.33 14.83
C GLN A 108 4.33 -8.32 15.07
N ALA A 109 3.90 -9.00 14.01
CA ALA A 109 2.97 -10.10 14.03
C ALA A 109 3.34 -11.10 12.93
N ALA A 110 2.88 -12.33 13.07
CA ALA A 110 3.10 -13.38 12.07
C ALA A 110 2.66 -12.90 10.68
N ALA A 111 3.51 -13.12 9.67
CA ALA A 111 3.12 -12.91 8.28
C ALA A 111 2.00 -13.89 7.89
N PRO A 112 1.20 -13.58 6.85
CA PRO A 112 0.29 -14.55 6.27
C PRO A 112 1.02 -15.84 5.89
N ASP A 113 0.35 -16.98 6.07
CA ASP A 113 0.91 -18.27 5.68
C ASP A 113 0.95 -18.41 4.14
N ASN A 114 1.73 -19.38 3.65
CA ASN A 114 1.80 -19.69 2.22
C ASN A 114 0.81 -20.78 1.80
N LYS A 115 -0.32 -20.94 2.52
CA LYS A 115 -1.32 -21.94 2.14
C LYS A 115 -1.92 -21.60 0.78
N PRO A 116 -2.49 -22.60 0.07
CA PRO A 116 -3.07 -22.41 -1.26
C PRO A 116 -4.02 -21.20 -1.35
N TRP A 117 -4.78 -20.89 -0.29
CA TRP A 117 -5.59 -19.69 -0.20
C TRP A 117 -4.84 -18.40 -0.52
N HIS A 118 -3.73 -18.12 0.16
CA HIS A 118 -2.97 -16.89 -0.03
C HIS A 118 -2.29 -16.86 -1.41
N VAL A 119 -1.82 -18.01 -1.90
CA VAL A 119 -1.13 -18.13 -3.20
C VAL A 119 -2.10 -17.97 -4.38
N GLN A 120 -3.29 -18.54 -4.28
CA GLN A 120 -4.28 -18.50 -5.36
C GLN A 120 -5.02 -17.15 -5.41
N HIS A 121 -4.99 -16.37 -4.33
CA HIS A 121 -5.61 -15.04 -4.24
C HIS A 121 -4.59 -13.88 -4.33
N ILE A 122 -3.36 -14.14 -4.77
CA ILE A 122 -2.39 -13.09 -5.15
C ILE A 122 -2.97 -12.10 -6.18
N PRO A 123 -3.69 -12.54 -7.24
CA PRO A 123 -4.21 -11.64 -8.28
C PRO A 123 -5.20 -10.60 -7.75
N VAL A 124 -5.83 -10.85 -6.60
CA VAL A 124 -6.66 -9.87 -5.90
C VAL A 124 -5.83 -9.00 -4.95
N ASN A 125 -4.60 -8.66 -5.33
CA ASN A 125 -3.69 -7.72 -4.65
C ASN A 125 -3.59 -7.92 -3.13
N TYR A 126 -3.72 -9.16 -2.67
CA TYR A 126 -3.71 -9.55 -1.27
C TYR A 126 -4.50 -8.64 -0.33
N SER A 127 -5.73 -8.26 -0.67
CA SER A 127 -6.51 -7.47 0.28
C SER A 127 -6.88 -8.33 1.49
N CYS A 128 -6.08 -8.25 2.56
CA CYS A 128 -6.30 -9.00 3.81
C CYS A 128 -7.72 -8.78 4.33
N ASN A 129 -8.22 -7.55 4.17
CA ASN A 129 -9.55 -7.12 4.58
C ASN A 129 -10.68 -7.78 3.79
N GLY A 130 -10.45 -8.20 2.53
CA GLY A 130 -11.46 -8.90 1.74
C GLY A 130 -11.91 -10.20 2.40
N CYS A 131 -10.96 -10.97 2.91
CA CYS A 131 -11.23 -12.25 3.57
C CYS A 131 -11.38 -12.09 5.09
N HIS A 132 -10.47 -11.34 5.70
CA HIS A 132 -10.39 -11.22 7.16
C HIS A 132 -11.20 -10.05 7.73
N GLN A 133 -11.78 -9.16 6.93
CA GLN A 133 -12.52 -7.99 7.42
C GLN A 133 -11.64 -7.08 8.32
N GLY A 134 -12.26 -6.37 9.26
CA GLY A 134 -11.59 -5.42 10.15
C GLY A 134 -11.53 -4.01 9.59
N ASN A 135 -10.68 -3.17 10.20
CA ASN A 135 -10.45 -1.81 9.73
C ASN A 135 -9.05 -1.70 9.08
N PRO A 136 -8.98 -1.68 7.73
CA PRO A 136 -7.71 -1.71 7.00
C PRO A 136 -6.97 -0.36 6.97
N ARG A 137 -7.50 0.68 7.64
CA ARG A 137 -6.94 2.03 7.62
C ARG A 137 -6.27 2.43 8.94
N LEU A 138 -6.60 1.75 10.03
CA LEU A 138 -6.13 2.10 11.36
C LEU A 138 -4.99 1.17 11.80
N MET A 139 -4.06 1.71 12.59
CA MET A 139 -2.92 0.96 13.13
C MET A 139 -3.09 0.59 14.61
N ASN A 140 -4.11 1.12 15.28
CA ASN A 140 -4.45 0.67 16.62
C ASN A 140 -5.01 -0.75 16.57
N LYS A 141 -4.37 -1.70 17.26
CA LYS A 141 -4.73 -3.13 17.22
C LYS A 141 -6.21 -3.39 17.52
N VAL A 142 -6.76 -2.78 18.57
CA VAL A 142 -8.15 -3.03 19.00
C VAL A 142 -9.13 -2.57 17.93
N ILE A 143 -8.91 -1.37 17.38
CA ILE A 143 -9.80 -0.83 16.36
C ILE A 143 -9.60 -1.51 15.00
N ALA A 144 -8.36 -1.81 14.63
CA ALA A 144 -8.02 -2.53 13.40
C ALA A 144 -8.64 -3.92 13.35
N HIS A 145 -8.68 -4.62 14.49
CA HIS A 145 -9.24 -5.97 14.59
C HIS A 145 -10.73 -6.00 14.95
N SER A 146 -11.38 -4.86 15.12
CA SER A 146 -12.82 -4.81 15.40
C SER A 146 -13.61 -5.40 14.23
N GLY A 147 -14.34 -6.49 14.49
CA GLY A 147 -15.10 -7.21 13.46
C GLY A 147 -14.25 -8.06 12.50
N LEU A 148 -12.97 -8.29 12.83
CA LEU A 148 -12.07 -9.16 12.07
C LEU A 148 -12.53 -10.63 12.14
N LEU A 149 -12.54 -11.31 11.00
CA LEU A 149 -12.60 -12.75 10.89
C LEU A 149 -11.18 -13.33 10.98
N SER A 150 -10.86 -13.97 12.10
CA SER A 150 -9.57 -14.66 12.26
C SER A 150 -9.42 -15.83 11.30
N ASP A 151 -10.53 -16.51 11.01
CA ASP A 151 -10.61 -17.60 10.03
C ASP A 151 -11.77 -17.34 9.05
N PRO A 152 -11.47 -16.95 7.80
CA PRO A 152 -12.45 -16.74 6.74
C PRO A 152 -13.36 -17.94 6.47
N LEU A 153 -12.94 -19.18 6.78
CA LEU A 153 -13.69 -20.40 6.49
C LEU A 153 -14.89 -20.61 7.40
N THR A 154 -14.87 -19.95 8.56
CA THR A 154 -16.01 -19.95 9.49
C THR A 154 -17.17 -19.09 9.00
N ASN A 155 -16.93 -18.14 8.08
CA ASN A 155 -17.96 -17.27 7.52
C ASN A 155 -17.76 -16.99 6.02
N PRO A 156 -17.95 -18.01 5.17
CA PRO A 156 -17.71 -17.89 3.73
C PRO A 156 -18.67 -16.92 3.03
N ALA A 157 -19.85 -16.68 3.60
CA ALA A 157 -20.78 -15.67 3.09
C ALA A 157 -20.18 -14.27 3.13
N LYS A 158 -19.45 -13.93 4.20
CA LYS A 158 -18.76 -12.63 4.32
C LYS A 158 -17.42 -12.58 3.60
N ALA A 159 -16.67 -13.69 3.62
CA ALA A 159 -15.29 -13.70 3.13
C ALA A 159 -15.14 -14.04 1.64
N CYS A 160 -16.07 -14.82 1.07
CA CYS A 160 -15.91 -15.40 -0.26
C CYS A 160 -17.01 -14.98 -1.23
N ALA A 161 -18.26 -14.93 -0.76
CA ALA A 161 -19.42 -14.67 -1.63
C ALA A 161 -19.48 -13.24 -2.19
N THR A 162 -18.63 -12.33 -1.69
CA THR A 162 -18.48 -10.97 -2.23
C THR A 162 -17.83 -10.94 -3.62
N CYS A 163 -16.96 -11.91 -3.93
CA CYS A 163 -16.36 -12.07 -5.26
C CYS A 163 -16.87 -13.33 -5.99
N HIS A 164 -17.21 -14.39 -5.26
CA HIS A 164 -17.70 -15.65 -5.83
C HIS A 164 -19.22 -15.74 -5.74
N THR A 165 -19.91 -15.12 -6.69
CA THR A 165 -21.37 -14.98 -6.69
C THR A 165 -22.12 -16.24 -7.12
N ASP A 166 -21.46 -17.19 -7.79
CA ASP A 166 -22.03 -18.50 -8.14
C ASP A 166 -21.96 -19.43 -6.92
N PRO A 167 -23.10 -19.76 -6.27
CA PRO A 167 -23.12 -20.54 -5.04
C PRO A 167 -22.67 -22.00 -5.27
N ALA A 168 -22.92 -22.56 -6.45
CA ALA A 168 -22.52 -23.93 -6.76
C ALA A 168 -21.01 -24.05 -6.94
N LYS A 169 -20.38 -23.08 -7.61
CA LYS A 169 -18.91 -23.02 -7.71
C LYS A 169 -18.27 -22.71 -6.37
N LEU A 170 -18.82 -21.76 -5.62
CA LEU A 170 -18.32 -21.41 -4.29
C LEU A 170 -18.30 -22.63 -3.36
N GLY A 171 -19.37 -23.43 -3.34
CA GLY A 171 -19.44 -24.67 -2.56
C GLY A 171 -18.31 -25.65 -2.90
N LYS A 172 -18.00 -25.82 -4.18
CA LYS A 172 -16.89 -26.67 -4.64
C LYS A 172 -15.53 -26.16 -4.16
N TYR A 173 -15.26 -24.86 -4.28
CA TYR A 173 -14.02 -24.27 -3.80
C TYR A 173 -13.84 -24.45 -2.29
N LEU A 174 -14.89 -24.13 -1.51
CA LEU A 174 -14.86 -24.27 -0.05
C LEU A 174 -14.57 -25.71 0.38
N ALA A 175 -15.14 -26.70 -0.30
CA ALA A 175 -14.87 -28.11 0.01
C ALA A 175 -13.39 -28.47 -0.21
N SER A 176 -12.81 -28.10 -1.36
CA SER A 176 -11.39 -28.35 -1.66
C SER A 176 -10.47 -27.76 -0.61
N TYR A 177 -10.78 -26.55 -0.16
CA TYR A 177 -9.94 -25.86 0.78
C TYR A 177 -10.11 -26.29 2.24
N LYS A 178 -11.31 -26.70 2.67
CA LYS A 178 -11.52 -27.30 3.99
C LYS A 178 -10.70 -28.58 4.13
N GLN A 179 -10.65 -29.40 3.09
CA GLN A 179 -9.80 -30.60 3.05
C GLN A 179 -8.31 -30.28 3.21
N ILE A 180 -7.84 -29.15 2.66
CA ILE A 180 -6.45 -28.69 2.84
C ILE A 180 -6.21 -28.20 4.28
N ALA A 181 -7.20 -27.55 4.90
CA ALA A 181 -7.10 -27.09 6.28
C ALA A 181 -7.15 -28.24 7.30
N GLU A 182 -7.88 -29.31 7.00
CA GLU A 182 -8.07 -30.49 7.84
C GLU A 182 -6.93 -31.51 7.75
N LYS A 183 -6.19 -31.58 6.63
CA LYS A 183 -4.99 -32.44 6.47
C LYS A 183 -3.77 -31.99 7.30
N LYS A 184 -4.00 -31.32 8.41
CA LYS A 184 -2.97 -30.78 9.30
C LYS A 184 -2.61 -31.83 10.35
N ASP A 185 -2.15 -33.00 9.89
CA ASP A 185 -1.49 -34.05 10.69
C ASP A 185 -0.21 -34.48 9.97
#